data_AF-A0A962D8I8-F1
#
_entry.id   AF-A0A962D8I8-F1
#
_cell.length_a   1.000
_cell.length_b   1.000
_cell.length_c   1.000
_cell.angle_alpha   90.00
_cell.angle_beta   90.00
_cell.angle_gamma   90.00
#
_symmetry.space_group_name_H-M   'P 1'
#
loop_
_entity.id
_entity.type
_entity.pdbx_description
1 polymer ?
#
loop_
_entity_poly.entity_id
_entity_poly.type
_entity_poly.pdbx_seq_one_letter_code
_entity_poly.pdbx_strand_id
1 'polypeptide(L)' 'MNTTSPAPAADPAGSFADLGLPDVLLRALSEVGYESPSPIQAATIPPLLAG' A
#
# COMPACT_ATOMS: atom_id res chain seq x y z
N MET A 1 -9.49 -5.34 -27.63
CA MET A 1 -9.89 -4.27 -26.67
C MET A 1 -9.17 -4.56 -25.35
N ASN A 2 -8.11 -3.82 -25.03
CA ASN A 2 -7.43 -3.91 -23.73
C ASN A 2 -7.90 -2.74 -22.86
N THR A 3 -8.81 -3.00 -21.92
CA THR A 3 -9.24 -2.02 -20.92
C THR A 3 -8.23 -2.00 -19.77
N THR A 4 -7.13 -1.25 -19.92
CA THR A 4 -6.32 -0.85 -18.77
C THR A 4 -7.06 0.30 -18.09
N SER A 5 -7.78 -0.02 -17.02
CA SER A 5 -8.34 0.98 -16.12
C SER A 5 -7.17 1.68 -15.40
N PRO A 6 -7.01 3.01 -15.48
CA PRO A 6 -6.03 3.69 -14.66
C PRO A 6 -6.49 3.58 -13.21
N ALA A 7 -5.74 2.85 -12.38
CA ALA A 7 -5.89 2.95 -10.94
C ALA A 7 -5.78 4.43 -10.54
N PRO A 8 -6.60 4.91 -9.60
CA PRO A 8 -6.58 6.32 -9.22
C PRO A 8 -5.16 6.68 -8.76
N ALA A 9 -4.70 7.85 -9.19
CA ALA A 9 -3.40 8.41 -8.83
C ALA A 9 -3.40 8.70 -7.32
N ALA A 10 -3.18 7.66 -6.52
CA ALA A 10 -2.92 7.75 -5.10
C ALA A 10 -1.55 8.39 -4.92
N ASP A 11 -1.43 9.32 -3.98
CA ASP A 11 -0.15 9.86 -3.54
C ASP A 11 0.82 8.70 -3.30
N PRO A 12 2.02 8.73 -3.90
CA PRO A 12 2.93 7.59 -3.81
C PRO A 12 3.47 7.53 -2.39
N ALA A 13 2.76 6.83 -1.51
CA ALA A 13 3.33 6.37 -0.25
C ALA A 13 4.58 5.55 -0.62
N GLY A 14 5.76 6.14 -0.42
CA GLY A 14 7.01 5.59 -0.93
C GLY A 14 7.35 4.23 -0.32
N SER A 15 6.78 3.93 0.85
CA SER A 15 6.97 2.66 1.57
C SER A 15 5.74 2.30 2.41
N PHE A 16 5.63 1.03 2.80
CA PHE A 16 4.59 0.56 3.73
C PHE A 16 4.65 1.24 5.10
N ALA A 17 5.82 1.73 5.52
CA ALA A 17 5.98 2.44 6.79
C ALA A 17 5.26 3.80 6.82
N ASP A 18 5.05 4.41 5.65
CA ASP A 18 4.31 5.67 5.51
C ASP A 18 2.79 5.49 5.69
N LEU A 19 2.30 4.25 5.56
CA LEU A 19 0.88 3.92 5.66
C LEU A 19 0.37 3.74 7.10
N GLY A 20 1.23 3.94 8.11
CA GLY A 20 0.84 3.79 9.52
C GLY A 20 0.57 2.33 9.95
N LEU A 21 1.18 1.36 9.26
CA LEU A 21 1.03 -0.05 9.59
C LEU A 21 1.73 -0.40 10.92
N PRO A 22 1.17 -1.33 11.71
CA PRO A 22 1.84 -1.90 12.87
C PRO A 22 3.19 -2.56 12.51
N ASP A 23 4.16 -2.49 13.44
CA ASP A 23 5.52 -3.02 13.27
C ASP A 23 5.53 -4.51 12.85
N VAL A 24 4.59 -5.31 13.38
CA VAL A 24 4.46 -6.73 13.03
C VAL A 24 4.12 -6.95 11.56
N LEU A 25 3.30 -6.08 10.95
CA LEU A 25 2.98 -6.17 9.53
C LEU A 25 4.13 -5.67 8.67
N LEU A 26 4.81 -4.60 9.08
CA LEU A 26 6.01 -4.11 8.38
C LEU A 26 7.11 -5.18 8.32
N ARG A 27 7.34 -5.90 9.42
CA ARG A 27 8.28 -7.04 9.47
C ARG A 27 7.85 -8.16 8.54
N ALA A 28 6.58 -8.57 8.61
CA ALA A 28 6.08 -9.63 7.73
C ALA A 28 6.22 -9.25 6.25
N LEU A 29 5.91 -8.00 5.89
CA LEU A 29 6.11 -7.50 4.52
C LEU A 29 7.57 -7.55 4.11
N SER A 30 8.48 -7.12 4.99
CA SER A 30 9.93 -7.17 4.74
C SER A 30 10.46 -8.60 4.58
N GLU A 31 9.99 -9.56 5.39
CA GLU A 31 10.41 -10.97 5.28
C GLU A 31 9.96 -11.60 3.96
N VAL A 32 8.81 -11.17 3.45
CA VAL A 32 8.27 -11.61 2.16
C VAL A 32 8.95 -10.87 0.98
N GLY A 33 9.65 -9.77 1.24
CA GLY A 33 10.29 -8.93 0.21
C GLY A 33 9.37 -7.88 -0.41
N TYR A 34 8.29 -7.50 0.29
CA TYR A 34 7.42 -6.40 -0.12
C TYR A 34 7.98 -5.07 0.41
N GLU A 35 8.52 -4.26 -0.50
CA GLU A 35 9.20 -3.00 -0.15
C GLU A 35 8.27 -1.78 -0.28
N SER A 36 7.43 -1.73 -1.31
CA SER A 36 6.52 -0.61 -1.57
C SER A 36 5.09 -1.08 -1.84
N PRO A 37 4.07 -0.34 -1.35
CA PRO A 37 2.68 -0.61 -1.67
C PRO A 37 2.39 -0.30 -3.14
N SER A 38 1.47 -1.05 -3.73
CA SER A 38 0.86 -0.67 -5.00
C SER A 38 -0.01 0.58 -4.84
N PRO A 39 -0.32 1.33 -5.93
CA PRO A 39 -1.15 2.53 -5.85
C PRO A 39 -2.52 2.28 -5.20
N ILE A 40 -3.14 1.12 -5.49
CA ILE A 40 -4.41 0.76 -4.89
C ILE A 40 -4.28 0.47 -3.39
N GLN A 41 -3.18 -0.16 -2.95
CA GLN A 41 -2.90 -0.42 -1.53
C GLN A 41 -2.65 0.89 -0.77
N ALA A 42 -1.88 1.82 -1.34
CA ALA A 42 -1.65 3.13 -0.74
C ALA A 42 -2.96 3.91 -0.52
N ALA A 43 -3.92 3.79 -1.45
CA ALA A 43 -5.23 4.42 -1.31
C ALA A 43 -6.18 3.71 -0.33
N THR A 44 -6.03 2.38 -0.15
CA THR A 44 -7.03 1.56 0.56
C THR A 44 -6.60 1.18 1.98
N ILE A 45 -5.31 1.03 2.25
CA ILE A 45 -4.81 0.68 3.58
C ILE A 45 -5.14 1.78 4.61
N PRO A 46 -4.88 3.08 4.39
CA PRO A 46 -5.18 4.10 5.39
C PRO A 46 -6.64 4.15 5.86
N PRO A 47 -7.67 4.16 4.97
CA PRO A 47 -9.05 4.16 5.42
C PRO A 47 -9.46 2.85 6.12
N LEU A 48 -8.86 1.71 5.76
CA LEU A 48 -9.12 0.43 6.46
C LEU A 48 -8.54 0.40 7.87
N LEU A 49 -7.43 1.11 8.12
CA LEU A 49 -6.84 1.23 9.45
C LEU A 49 -7.61 2.21 10.35
N ALA A 50 -8.36 3.16 9.76
CA ALA A 50 -9.10 4.18 10.49
C ALA A 50 -10.37 3.66 11.20
N GLY A 51 -10.86 2.46 10.84
CA GLY A 51 -12.06 1.85 11.41
C GLY A 51 -13.32 2.04 10.57
#